data_AF-A0A2E4Z1F8-F1
#
_entry.id   AF-A0A2E4Z1F8-F1
#
_cell.length_a   1.000
_cell.length_b   1.000
_cell.length_c   1.000
_cell.angle_alpha   90.00
_cell.angle_beta   90.00
_cell.angle_gamma   90.00
#
_symmetry.space_group_name_H-M   'P 1'
#
loop_
_entity.id
_entity.type
_entity.pdbx_description
1 polymer ?
#
loop_
_entity_poly.entity_id
_entity_poly.type
_entity_poly.pdbx_seq_one_letter_code
_entity_poly.pdbx_strand_id
1 'polypeptide(L)'
;MKVHPLGFGRYQRNASISAVGRETSRPEARSTTTTHVDGFEAGATETYPMVEMKISIERDLAALEKVMDAIIHAHHYEEPVIFVREDWASRAAYNPKSNNPNRWWNNGLGLPDRIV
;
A
#
# COMPACT_ATOMS: atom_id res chain seq x y z
N MET A 1 3.01 -18.08 -7.96
CA MET A 1 2.51 -16.98 -8.82
C MET A 1 3.49 -15.82 -8.77
N LYS A 2 3.93 -15.27 -9.91
CA LYS A 2 4.75 -14.04 -9.94
C LYS A 2 3.80 -12.88 -10.25
N VAL A 3 3.56 -12.00 -9.28
CA VAL A 3 2.51 -10.96 -9.34
C VAL A 3 3.07 -9.66 -9.91
N HIS A 4 3.70 -8.86 -9.04
CA HIS A 4 4.33 -7.59 -9.36
C HIS A 4 5.61 -7.46 -8.51
N PRO A 5 6.72 -6.93 -9.05
CA PRO A 5 7.96 -6.82 -8.27
C PRO A 5 7.90 -5.74 -7.18
N LEU A 6 6.91 -4.84 -7.22
CA LEU A 6 6.80 -3.66 -6.35
C LEU A 6 8.10 -2.85 -6.37
N GLY A 7 8.53 -2.50 -7.58
CA GLY A 7 9.82 -1.87 -7.83
C GLY A 7 9.81 -0.37 -7.58
N PHE A 8 10.92 0.15 -7.05
CA PHE A 8 11.18 1.58 -6.97
C PHE A 8 12.64 1.86 -7.33
N GLY A 9 12.89 2.37 -8.53
CA GLY A 9 14.25 2.50 -9.05
C GLY A 9 14.90 1.12 -9.24
N ARG A 10 16.00 0.84 -8.51
CA ARG A 10 16.69 -0.47 -8.53
C ARG A 10 16.30 -1.39 -7.38
N TYR A 11 15.33 -1.00 -6.56
CA TYR A 11 14.84 -1.77 -5.43
C TYR A 11 13.54 -2.48 -5.81
N GLN A 12 13.28 -3.62 -5.17
CA GLN A 12 12.06 -4.42 -5.35
C GLN A 12 11.50 -4.80 -3.98
N ARG A 13 10.22 -5.21 -3.94
CA ARG A 13 9.46 -5.49 -2.71
C ARG A 13 9.37 -4.27 -1.79
N ASN A 14 9.25 -3.09 -2.38
CA ASN A 14 9.11 -1.85 -1.63
C ASN A 14 7.70 -1.77 -1.02
N ALA A 15 7.65 -1.57 0.28
CA ALA A 15 6.45 -1.22 1.03
C ALA A 15 6.83 -0.22 2.13
N SER A 16 5.91 0.68 2.45
CA SER A 16 5.98 1.51 3.66
C SER A 16 4.92 1.02 4.63
N ILE A 17 5.28 0.90 5.90
CA ILE A 17 4.40 0.41 6.95
C ILE A 17 4.37 1.50 8.03
N SER A 18 3.16 1.90 8.45
CA SER A 18 2.99 2.88 9.53
C SER A 18 3.40 2.30 10.89
N ALA A 19 3.45 3.14 11.92
CA ALA A 19 3.39 2.66 13.30
C ALA A 19 2.06 1.93 13.55
N VAL A 20 2.03 1.05 14.56
CA VAL A 20 0.81 0.34 14.97
C VAL A 20 -0.19 1.34 15.52
N GLY A 21 -1.36 1.40 14.87
CA GLY A 21 -2.51 2.20 15.27
C GLY A 21 -3.66 1.32 15.75
N ARG A 22 -4.89 1.85 15.64
CA ARG A 22 -6.12 1.15 15.98
C ARG A 22 -7.12 1.30 14.84
N GLU A 23 -7.83 0.22 14.54
CA GLU A 23 -9.02 0.22 13.68
C GLU A 23 -10.24 -0.16 14.52
N THR A 24 -11.38 0.46 14.23
CA THR A 24 -12.64 0.20 14.93
C THR A 24 -13.73 -0.19 13.95
N SER A 25 -14.52 -1.21 14.29
CA SER A 25 -15.67 -1.65 13.49
C SER A 25 -16.87 -1.94 14.39
N ARG A 26 -18.06 -1.95 13.78
CA ARG A 26 -19.31 -2.41 14.41
C ARG A 26 -19.93 -3.49 13.52
N PRO A 27 -19.46 -4.74 13.64
CA PRO A 27 -19.91 -5.82 12.78
C PRO A 27 -21.42 -6.08 12.90
N GLU A 28 -22.05 -6.34 11.76
CA GLU A 28 -23.47 -6.68 11.68
C GLU A 28 -23.71 -8.17 11.94
N ALA A 29 -24.98 -8.54 12.16
CA ALA A 29 -25.39 -9.90 12.51
C ALA A 29 -25.03 -10.98 11.47
N ARG A 30 -24.66 -10.59 10.24
CA ARG A 30 -24.26 -11.52 9.17
C ARG A 30 -22.75 -11.52 8.88
N SER A 31 -21.95 -10.82 9.68
CA SER A 31 -20.49 -10.85 9.55
C SER A 31 -19.94 -12.23 9.92
N THR A 32 -18.79 -12.60 9.36
CA THR A 32 -18.05 -13.82 9.74
C THR A 32 -17.40 -13.71 11.12
N THR A 33 -17.46 -12.55 11.81
CA THR A 33 -17.05 -12.47 13.21
C THR A 33 -17.82 -13.48 14.07
N THR A 34 -19.10 -13.71 13.74
CA THR A 34 -19.96 -14.73 14.37
C THR A 34 -19.40 -16.16 14.28
N THR A 35 -18.53 -16.46 13.32
CA THR A 35 -17.99 -17.82 13.09
C THR A 35 -16.64 -18.06 13.76
N HIS A 36 -15.96 -17.00 14.21
CA HIS A 36 -14.58 -17.10 14.70
C HIS A 36 -14.34 -16.45 16.07
N VAL A 37 -15.32 -15.70 16.61
CA VAL A 37 -15.24 -15.06 17.93
C VAL A 37 -16.40 -15.53 18.80
N ASP A 38 -16.08 -16.30 19.84
CA ASP A 38 -17.07 -16.74 20.83
C ASP A 38 -17.63 -15.54 21.62
N GLY A 39 -18.95 -15.52 21.83
CA GLY A 39 -19.62 -14.45 22.58
C GLY A 39 -19.80 -13.14 21.80
N PHE A 40 -19.66 -13.19 20.48
CA PHE A 40 -19.91 -12.06 19.60
C PHE A 40 -21.32 -11.46 19.76
N GLU A 41 -21.40 -10.14 19.91
CA GLU A 41 -22.66 -9.38 19.89
C GLU A 41 -22.67 -8.38 18.73
N ALA A 42 -23.62 -8.55 17.81
CA ALA A 42 -23.77 -7.66 16.66
C ALA A 42 -24.00 -6.20 17.10
N GLY A 43 -23.32 -5.28 16.42
CA GLY A 43 -23.41 -3.86 16.71
C GLY A 43 -22.59 -3.39 17.92
N ALA A 44 -21.87 -4.27 18.64
CA ALA A 44 -20.85 -3.83 19.58
C ALA A 44 -19.67 -3.17 18.82
N THR A 45 -19.00 -2.20 19.44
CA THR A 45 -17.78 -1.62 18.85
C THR A 45 -16.59 -2.48 19.22
N GLU A 46 -15.86 -2.92 18.21
CA GLU A 46 -14.62 -3.66 18.35
C GLU A 46 -13.44 -2.74 18.03
N THR A 47 -12.26 -3.07 18.57
CA THR A 47 -11.06 -2.31 18.27
C THR A 47 -9.84 -3.21 18.21
N TYR A 48 -9.13 -3.16 17.09
CA TYR A 48 -7.98 -4.02 16.81
C TYR A 48 -6.71 -3.20 16.56
N PRO A 49 -5.52 -3.71 16.93
CA PRO A 49 -4.27 -3.14 16.47
C PRO A 49 -4.15 -3.32 14.95
N MET A 50 -3.70 -2.29 14.25
CA MET A 50 -3.58 -2.29 12.78
C MET A 50 -2.34 -1.51 12.34
N VAL A 51 -1.90 -1.71 11.10
CA VAL A 51 -0.93 -0.84 10.41
C VAL A 51 -1.49 -0.45 9.05
N GLU A 52 -1.17 0.76 8.59
CA GLU A 52 -1.37 1.16 7.20
C GLU A 52 -0.16 0.69 6.39
N MET A 53 -0.38 -0.22 5.43
CA MET A 53 0.63 -0.63 4.47
C MET A 53 0.42 0.11 3.15
N LYS A 54 1.47 0.76 2.65
CA LYS A 54 1.48 1.45 1.36
C LYS A 54 2.46 0.77 0.42
N ILE A 55 1.93 0.40 -0.74
CA ILE A 55 2.71 -0.02 -1.89
C ILE A 55 2.35 0.89 -3.06
N SER A 56 3.29 1.06 -3.99
CA SER A 56 3.05 1.84 -5.20
C SER A 56 3.37 0.99 -6.41
N ILE A 57 2.52 1.13 -7.42
CA ILE A 57 2.70 0.54 -8.75
C ILE A 57 2.51 1.64 -9.78
N GLU A 58 2.94 1.37 -11.01
CA GLU A 58 2.66 2.20 -12.16
C GLU A 58 1.13 2.32 -12.38
N ARG A 59 0.70 3.38 -13.07
CA ARG A 59 -0.71 3.58 -13.46
C ARG A 59 -1.09 2.60 -14.58
N ASP A 60 -1.15 1.32 -14.24
CA ASP A 60 -1.45 0.19 -15.11
C ASP A 60 -2.54 -0.66 -14.44
N LEU A 61 -3.73 -0.69 -15.06
CA LEU A 61 -4.88 -1.41 -14.53
C LEU A 61 -4.68 -2.94 -14.51
N ALA A 62 -3.95 -3.49 -15.47
CA ALA A 62 -3.69 -4.94 -15.52
C ALA A 62 -2.68 -5.36 -14.43
N ALA A 63 -1.76 -4.47 -14.08
CA ALA A 63 -0.88 -4.66 -12.92
C ALA A 63 -1.68 -4.52 -11.61
N LEU A 64 -2.56 -3.51 -11.52
CA LEU A 64 -3.41 -3.27 -10.36
C LEU A 64 -4.29 -4.48 -10.05
N GLU A 65 -5.00 -5.02 -11.05
CA GLU A 65 -5.87 -6.20 -10.91
C GLU A 65 -5.12 -7.37 -10.25
N LYS A 66 -3.96 -7.73 -10.80
CA LYS A 66 -3.13 -8.83 -10.27
C LYS A 66 -2.65 -8.57 -8.84
N VAL A 67 -2.32 -7.33 -8.51
CA VAL A 67 -1.90 -6.94 -7.16
C VAL A 67 -3.07 -7.05 -6.18
N MET A 68 -4.26 -6.59 -6.58
CA MET A 68 -5.47 -6.69 -5.76
C MET A 68 -5.84 -8.15 -5.50
N ASP A 69 -5.81 -9.02 -6.51
CA ASP A 69 -6.01 -10.46 -6.36
C ASP A 69 -5.05 -11.06 -5.33
N ALA A 70 -3.77 -10.69 -5.40
CA ALA A 70 -2.76 -11.19 -4.48
C ALA A 70 -2.95 -10.68 -3.06
N ILE A 71 -3.39 -9.43 -2.88
CA ILE A 71 -3.71 -8.87 -1.55
C ILE A 71 -4.91 -9.62 -0.97
N ILE A 72 -6.02 -9.72 -1.71
CA ILE A 72 -7.24 -10.40 -1.24
C ILE A 72 -6.95 -11.86 -0.91
N HIS A 73 -6.17 -12.56 -1.73
CA HIS A 73 -5.79 -13.95 -1.47
C HIS A 73 -4.98 -14.13 -0.18
N ALA A 74 -4.16 -13.14 0.20
CA ALA A 74 -3.28 -13.22 1.35
C ALA A 74 -3.86 -12.56 2.62
N HIS A 75 -4.87 -11.69 2.49
CA HIS A 75 -5.44 -10.96 3.61
C HIS A 75 -6.33 -11.87 4.46
N HIS A 76 -6.28 -11.69 5.77
CA HIS A 76 -6.99 -12.53 6.74
C HIS A 76 -8.36 -11.97 7.15
N TYR A 77 -8.78 -10.85 6.56
CA TYR A 77 -10.09 -10.24 6.84
C TYR A 77 -11.07 -10.66 5.78
N GLU A 78 -12.33 -10.80 6.16
CA GLU A 78 -13.45 -11.03 5.24
C GLU A 78 -13.51 -9.93 4.18
N GLU A 79 -13.44 -8.67 4.62
CA GLU A 79 -13.46 -7.48 3.77
C GLU A 79 -12.24 -6.60 4.10
N PRO A 80 -11.10 -6.76 3.40
CA PRO A 80 -9.94 -5.92 3.63
C PRO A 80 -10.19 -4.50 3.16
N VAL A 81 -9.94 -3.52 4.03
CA VAL A 81 -10.04 -2.10 3.68
C VAL A 81 -8.84 -1.70 2.81
N ILE A 82 -9.09 -1.47 1.52
CA ILE A 82 -8.05 -1.11 0.55
C ILE A 82 -8.45 0.19 -0.18
N PHE A 83 -7.58 1.20 -0.12
CA PHE A 83 -7.75 2.45 -0.86
C PHE A 83 -6.74 2.55 -2.00
N VAL A 84 -7.23 2.89 -3.19
CA VAL A 84 -6.39 3.21 -4.35
C VAL A 84 -6.34 4.72 -4.52
N ARG A 85 -5.14 5.29 -4.61
CA ARG A 85 -4.91 6.72 -4.83
C ARG A 85 -3.90 6.91 -5.95
N GLU A 86 -4.15 7.91 -6.79
CA GLU A 86 -3.14 8.40 -7.73
C GLU A 86 -2.18 9.31 -6.98
N ASP A 87 -0.87 9.10 -7.19
CA ASP A 87 0.18 9.85 -6.51
C ASP A 87 1.33 10.15 -7.47
N TRP A 88 2.04 11.25 -7.20
CA TRP A 88 3.28 11.59 -7.90
C TRP A 88 4.46 10.94 -7.18
N ALA A 89 5.24 10.13 -7.91
CA ALA A 89 6.36 9.41 -7.34
C ALA A 89 7.69 10.02 -7.81
N SER A 90 8.48 10.56 -6.88
CA SER A 90 9.83 11.03 -7.19
C SER A 90 10.73 9.89 -7.67
N ARG A 91 11.64 10.16 -8.61
CA ARG A 91 12.69 9.24 -9.02
C ARG A 91 14.03 9.98 -9.09
N ALA A 92 15.09 9.34 -8.59
CA ALA A 92 16.42 9.91 -8.60
C ALA A 92 17.38 9.08 -9.48
N ALA A 93 18.35 9.74 -10.10
CA ALA A 93 19.46 9.13 -10.82
C ALA A 93 20.80 9.56 -10.19
N TYR A 94 21.74 8.62 -10.14
CA TYR A 94 23.10 8.88 -9.71
C TYR A 94 23.90 9.51 -10.85
N ASN A 95 24.62 10.59 -10.57
CA ASN A 95 25.60 11.17 -11.47
C ASN A 95 26.92 11.42 -10.70
N PRO A 96 27.97 10.62 -10.93
CA PRO A 96 29.24 10.76 -10.21
C PRO A 96 29.96 12.08 -10.52
N LYS A 97 29.61 12.75 -11.61
CA LYS A 97 30.17 14.05 -12.03
C LYS A 97 29.31 15.24 -11.58
N SER A 98 28.22 14.99 -10.85
CA SER A 98 27.37 16.07 -10.33
C SER A 98 28.12 16.89 -9.28
N ASN A 99 27.88 18.20 -9.28
CA ASN A 99 28.31 19.11 -8.22
C ASN A 99 27.41 19.06 -6.97
N ASN A 100 26.28 18.34 -7.02
CA ASN A 100 25.49 18.02 -5.84
C ASN A 100 26.32 17.07 -4.93
N PRO A 101 26.57 17.41 -3.65
CA PRO A 101 27.34 16.58 -2.73
C PRO A 101 26.80 15.14 -2.60
N ASN A 102 25.48 14.97 -2.72
CA ASN A 102 24.83 13.67 -2.64
C ASN A 102 24.96 12.87 -3.94
N ARG A 103 25.29 13.50 -5.07
CA ARG A 103 25.39 12.90 -6.42
C ARG A 103 24.11 12.23 -6.92
N TRP A 104 22.98 12.40 -6.24
CA TRP A 104 21.65 11.96 -6.66
C TRP A 104 20.78 13.17 -6.99
N TRP A 105 20.08 13.14 -8.12
CA TRP A 105 19.13 14.20 -8.47
C TRP A 105 17.89 13.62 -9.16
N ASN A 106 16.81 14.40 -9.23
CA ASN A 106 15.60 14.06 -9.97
C ASN A 106 15.97 13.66 -11.41
N ASN A 107 15.50 12.50 -11.85
CA ASN A 107 15.77 11.97 -13.20
C ASN A 107 14.72 12.39 -14.25
N GLY A 108 13.77 13.26 -13.86
CA GLY A 108 12.68 13.74 -14.73
C GLY A 108 11.48 12.79 -14.84
N LEU A 109 11.50 11.65 -14.16
CA LEU A 109 10.40 10.69 -14.16
C LEU A 109 9.58 10.83 -12.87
N GLY A 110 8.33 11.28 -12.99
CA GLY A 110 7.34 11.21 -11.91
C GLY A 110 7.19 12.46 -11.02
N LEU A 111 7.92 13.54 -11.31
CA LEU A 111 7.58 14.89 -10.82
C LEU A 111 7.26 15.78 -12.04
N PRO A 112 6.31 16.72 -11.94
CA PRO A 112 6.02 17.64 -13.03
C PRO A 112 7.25 18.48 -13.37
N ASP A 113 7.31 18.96 -14.62
CA ASP A 113 8.33 19.93 -15.03
C ASP A 113 8.33 21.11 -14.05
N ARG A 114 9.53 21.60 -13.71
CA ARG A 114 9.66 22.81 -12.89
C ARG A 114 8.86 23.92 -13.59
N ILE A 115 7.91 24.52 -12.88
CA ILE A 115 7.41 25.84 -13.28
C ILE A 115 8.64 26.76 -13.22
N VAL A 116 9.07 27.23 -14.39
CA VAL A 116 10.18 28.19 -14.56
C VAL A 116 9.64 29.59 -14.37
#